data_AF-A0A433UHQ8-F1
#
_entry.id   AF-A0A433UHQ8-F1
#
_cell.length_a   1.000
_cell.length_b   1.000
_cell.length_c   1.000
_cell.angle_alpha   90.00
_cell.angle_beta   90.00
_cell.angle_gamma   90.00
#
_symmetry.space_group_name_H-M   'P 1'
#
loop_
_entity.id
_entity.type
_entity.pdbx_description
1 polymer ?
#
loop_
_entity_poly.entity_id
_entity_poly.type
_entity_poly.pdbx_seq_one_letter_code
_entity_poly.pdbx_strand_id
1 'polypeptide(L)'
;MQRDELELDLPPAFEIGQKVRIRKLIKNDGTFPGQDIGAVLAQKGDVGYVASIGTFLQNTYIYAVHFLDTGFVIGCKKKELEIVEENNESNATNE
;
A
#
# COMPACT_ATOMS: atom_id res chain seq x y z
N MET A 1 4.56 -28.96 -2.39
CA MET A 1 4.51 -27.81 -1.47
C MET A 1 4.52 -26.56 -2.34
N GLN A 2 3.44 -25.80 -2.33
CA GLN A 2 3.22 -24.65 -3.21
C GLN A 2 4.19 -23.52 -2.83
N ARG A 3 4.89 -22.96 -3.82
CA ARG A 3 5.92 -21.91 -3.66
C ARG A 3 5.31 -20.51 -3.44
N ASP A 4 4.20 -20.43 -2.72
CA ASP A 4 3.41 -19.20 -2.56
C ASP A 4 3.47 -18.61 -1.14
N GLU A 5 4.18 -19.24 -0.20
CA GLU A 5 3.81 -19.11 1.23
C GLU A 5 4.52 -18.02 2.05
N LEU A 6 5.55 -17.35 1.52
CA LEU A 6 6.28 -16.33 2.26
C LEU A 6 6.60 -15.13 1.36
N GLU A 7 5.67 -14.17 1.24
CA GLU A 7 5.97 -12.88 0.61
C GLU A 7 7.10 -12.14 1.34
N LEU A 8 7.38 -12.49 2.61
CA LEU A 8 8.46 -11.90 3.42
C LEU A 8 9.86 -12.45 3.10
N ASP A 9 9.99 -13.53 2.32
CA ASP A 9 11.31 -14.01 1.90
C ASP A 9 11.94 -13.10 0.83
N LEU A 10 11.13 -12.21 0.24
CA LEU A 10 11.54 -11.21 -0.73
C LEU A 10 11.46 -9.82 -0.10
N PRO A 11 12.25 -8.84 -0.58
CA PRO A 11 12.09 -7.46 -0.15
C PRO A 11 10.67 -6.94 -0.46
N PRO A 12 10.17 -5.97 0.34
CA PRO A 12 8.88 -5.36 0.08
C PRO A 12 8.83 -4.77 -1.33
N ALA A 13 7.67 -4.88 -1.97
CA ALA A 13 7.47 -4.45 -3.36
C ALA A 13 7.35 -2.93 -3.50
N PHE A 14 7.17 -2.22 -2.39
CA PHE A 14 7.05 -0.78 -2.33
C PHE A 14 7.89 -0.22 -1.19
N GLU A 15 8.28 1.04 -1.32
CA GLU A 15 9.09 1.75 -0.33
C GLU A 15 8.26 2.82 0.40
N ILE A 16 8.72 3.22 1.59
CA ILE A 16 8.13 4.34 2.32
C ILE A 16 8.32 5.63 1.50
N GLY A 17 7.26 6.44 1.41
CA GLY A 17 7.21 7.65 0.58
C GLY A 17 6.82 7.38 -0.87
N GLN A 18 6.73 6.12 -1.31
CA GLN A 18 6.38 5.81 -2.69
C GLN A 18 4.92 6.14 -3.00
N LYS A 19 4.69 6.77 -4.15
CA LYS A 19 3.36 7.10 -4.66
C LYS A 19 2.71 5.87 -5.29
N VAL A 20 1.57 5.48 -4.74
CA VAL A 20 0.83 4.28 -5.15
C VAL A 20 -0.62 4.62 -5.50
N ARG A 21 -1.22 3.82 -6.38
CA ARG A 21 -2.62 3.90 -6.78
C ARG A 21 -3.35 2.63 -6.40
N ILE A 22 -4.56 2.80 -5.91
CA ILE A 22 -5.46 1.71 -5.57
C ILE A 22 -6.05 1.09 -6.84
N ARG A 23 -5.89 -0.22 -6.98
CA ARG A 23 -6.41 -1.00 -8.11
C ARG A 23 -7.81 -1.57 -7.87
N LYS A 24 -8.24 -1.67 -6.61
CA LYS A 24 -9.50 -2.31 -6.19
C LYS A 24 -10.19 -1.48 -5.12
N LEU A 25 -11.51 -1.51 -5.11
CA LEU A 25 -12.30 -0.89 -4.05
C LEU A 25 -11.91 -1.50 -2.69
N ILE A 26 -11.48 -0.67 -1.74
CA ILE A 26 -11.16 -1.09 -0.38
C ILE A 26 -12.33 -0.76 0.53
N LYS A 27 -12.79 -1.77 1.25
CA LYS A 27 -13.85 -1.66 2.25
C LYS A 27 -13.31 -2.01 3.61
N ASN A 28 -13.84 -1.37 4.65
CA ASN A 28 -13.51 -1.71 6.01
C ASN A 28 -14.01 -3.13 6.34
N ASP A 29 -13.11 -4.02 6.72
CA ASP A 29 -13.43 -5.37 7.20
C ASP A 29 -13.62 -5.44 8.72
N GLY A 30 -13.56 -4.28 9.40
CA GLY A 30 -13.64 -4.13 10.85
C GLY A 30 -12.29 -3.80 11.50
N THR A 31 -11.21 -3.70 10.71
CA THR A 31 -9.88 -3.33 11.22
C THR A 31 -9.62 -1.82 11.23
N PHE A 32 -10.36 -1.04 10.44
CA PHE A 32 -10.21 0.42 10.40
C PHE A 32 -11.07 1.10 11.47
N PRO A 33 -10.47 1.93 12.36
CA PRO A 33 -11.19 2.56 13.45
C PRO A 33 -12.11 3.69 12.97
N GLY A 34 -13.28 3.84 13.60
CA GLY A 34 -14.17 4.97 13.38
C GLY A 34 -14.99 4.92 12.08
N GLN A 35 -14.97 3.81 11.36
CA GLN A 35 -15.83 3.56 10.19
C GLN A 35 -16.59 2.24 10.36
N ASP A 36 -17.80 2.16 9.82
CA ASP A 36 -18.60 0.94 9.87
C ASP A 36 -17.98 -0.19 9.02
N ILE A 37 -18.27 -1.44 9.37
CA ILE A 37 -17.92 -2.60 8.55
C ILE A 37 -18.63 -2.48 7.20
N GLY A 38 -17.88 -2.64 6.11
CA GLY A 38 -18.37 -2.51 4.74
C GLY A 38 -18.32 -1.08 4.18
N ALA A 39 -17.98 -0.07 5.00
CA ALA A 39 -17.76 1.29 4.53
C ALA A 39 -16.62 1.34 3.52
N VAL A 40 -16.77 2.16 2.47
CA VAL A 40 -15.74 2.35 1.45
C VAL A 40 -14.67 3.28 2.01
N LEU A 41 -13.44 2.78 2.11
CA LEU A 41 -12.30 3.55 2.61
C LEU A 41 -11.48 4.18 1.49
N ALA A 42 -11.35 3.47 0.35
CA ALA A 42 -10.67 3.96 -0.85
C ALA A 42 -11.29 3.35 -2.11
N GLN A 43 -11.37 4.14 -3.17
CA GLN A 43 -11.89 3.74 -4.47
C GLN A 43 -10.76 3.35 -5.43
N LYS A 44 -11.13 2.62 -6.49
CA LYS A 44 -10.19 2.32 -7.58
C LYS A 44 -9.79 3.62 -8.26
N GLY A 45 -8.48 3.86 -8.36
CA GLY A 45 -7.91 5.07 -8.94
C GLY A 45 -7.38 6.05 -7.91
N ASP A 46 -7.77 5.91 -6.63
CA ASP A 46 -7.29 6.78 -5.57
C ASP A 46 -5.78 6.64 -5.41
N VAL A 47 -5.12 7.77 -5.22
CA VAL A 47 -3.66 7.86 -5.10
C VAL A 47 -3.30 8.22 -3.66
N GLY A 48 -2.29 7.54 -3.13
CA GLY A 48 -1.75 7.83 -1.82
C GLY A 48 -0.26 7.54 -1.76
N TYR A 49 0.32 7.72 -0.59
CA TYR A 49 1.74 7.50 -0.34
C TYR A 49 1.92 6.44 0.73
N VAL A 50 2.87 5.53 0.54
CA VAL A 50 3.20 4.50 1.54
C VAL A 50 3.80 5.19 2.76
N ALA A 51 3.08 5.21 3.88
CA ALA A 51 3.51 5.83 5.13
C ALA A 51 4.32 4.87 6.01
N SER A 52 3.98 3.57 5.98
CA SER A 52 4.72 2.53 6.68
C SER A 52 4.51 1.15 6.06
N ILE A 53 5.42 0.23 6.36
CA ILE A 53 5.38 -1.15 5.89
C ILE A 53 5.35 -2.05 7.12
N GLY A 54 4.28 -2.80 7.27
CA GLY A 54 4.10 -3.80 8.31
C GLY A 54 4.00 -5.21 7.71
N THR A 55 3.79 -6.18 8.59
CA THR A 55 3.57 -7.58 8.21
C THR A 55 2.31 -8.11 8.87
N PHE A 56 1.60 -8.99 8.19
CA PHE A 56 0.44 -9.70 8.72
C PHE A 56 0.74 -11.19 8.83
N LEU A 57 0.53 -11.75 10.02
CA LEU A 57 0.79 -13.16 10.37
C LEU A 57 2.17 -13.67 9.91
N GLN A 58 3.16 -12.78 9.84
CA GLN A 58 4.53 -13.07 9.39
C GLN A 58 4.66 -13.70 7.99
N ASN A 59 3.63 -13.61 7.14
CA ASN A 59 3.66 -14.21 5.80
C ASN A 59 3.40 -13.22 4.67
N THR A 60 2.89 -12.01 4.96
CA THR A 60 2.44 -11.04 3.94
C THR A 60 2.81 -9.63 4.36
N TYR A 61 3.29 -8.81 3.42
CA TYR A 61 3.48 -7.38 3.64
C TYR A 61 2.15 -6.62 3.61
N ILE A 62 1.99 -5.72 4.56
CA ILE A 62 0.90 -4.74 4.59
C ILE A 62 1.51 -3.35 4.46
N TYR A 63 1.08 -2.63 3.43
CA TYR A 63 1.51 -1.26 3.14
C TYR A 63 0.45 -0.32 3.69
N ALA A 64 0.80 0.47 4.70
CA ALA A 64 -0.08 1.52 5.19
C ALA A 64 0.00 2.72 4.25
N VAL A 65 -1.05 2.98 3.49
CA VAL A 65 -1.11 4.05 2.50
C VAL A 65 -1.89 5.22 3.06
N HIS A 66 -1.26 6.39 3.10
CA HIS A 66 -1.88 7.65 3.50
C HIS A 66 -2.48 8.34 2.27
N PHE A 67 -3.80 8.54 2.30
CA PHE A 67 -4.55 9.30 1.30
C PHE A 67 -4.69 10.73 1.79
N LEU A 68 -4.03 11.68 1.12
CA LEU A 68 -4.00 13.07 1.55
C LEU A 68 -5.37 13.75 1.43
N ASP A 69 -6.20 13.33 0.48
CA ASP A 69 -7.52 13.91 0.24
C ASP A 69 -8.51 13.61 1.39
N THR A 70 -8.41 12.42 1.99
CA THR A 70 -9.30 11.98 3.08
C THR A 70 -8.64 12.03 4.45
N GLY A 71 -7.31 12.08 4.52
CA GLY A 71 -6.51 11.91 5.73
C GLY A 71 -6.48 10.47 6.26
N PHE A 72 -6.97 9.49 5.49
CA PHE A 72 -7.03 8.10 5.93
C PHE A 72 -5.70 7.38 5.69
N VAL A 73 -5.31 6.55 6.66
CA VAL A 73 -4.17 5.63 6.54
C VAL A 73 -4.71 4.20 6.51
N ILE A 74 -4.66 3.58 5.34
CA ILE A 74 -5.31 2.29 5.09
C ILE A 74 -4.25 1.23 4.81
N GLY A 75 -4.35 0.08 5.49
CA GLY A 75 -3.50 -1.08 5.22
C GLY A 75 -3.92 -1.78 3.93
N CYS A 76 -2.99 -1.91 2.98
CA CYS A 76 -3.21 -2.54 1.68
C CYS A 76 -2.20 -3.65 1.45
N LYS A 77 -2.62 -4.71 0.76
CA LYS A 77 -1.73 -5.78 0.28
C LYS A 77 -1.10 -5.38 -1.05
N LYS A 78 0.03 -6.03 -1.39
CA LYS A 78 0.72 -5.82 -2.68
C LYS A 78 -0.21 -5.86 -3.88
N LYS A 79 -1.12 -6.84 -3.93
CA LYS A 79 -2.06 -7.08 -5.05
C LYS A 79 -3.12 -5.99 -5.22
N GLU A 80 -3.25 -5.08 -4.27
CA GLU A 80 -4.25 -4.00 -4.26
C GLU A 80 -3.66 -2.66 -4.73
N LEU A 81 -2.33 -2.59 -4.83
CA LEU A 81 -1.58 -1.38 -5.15
C LEU A 81 -0.90 -1.46 -6.52
N GLU A 82 -0.61 -0.29 -7.06
CA GLU A 82 0.15 -0.05 -8.28
C GLU A 82 1.09 1.13 -8.09
N ILE A 83 2.32 1.02 -8.57
CA ILE A 83 3.27 2.15 -8.57
C ILE A 83 2.77 3.18 -9.58
N VAL A 84 2.67 4.44 -9.16
CA VAL A 84 2.27 5.55 -10.04
C VAL A 84 3.48 6.23 -10.65
N GLU A 85 4.51 6.45 -9.84
CA GLU A 85 5.76 7.06 -10.22
C GLU A 85 6.87 6.19 -9.61
N GLU A 86 7.75 5.65 -10.45
CA GLU A 86 9.05 5.18 -9.98
C GLU A 86 9.84 6.42 -9.55
N ASN A 87 10.40 6.39 -8.34
CA ASN A 87 11.38 7.38 -7.91
C ASN A 87 12.63 7.23 -8.80
N ASN A 88 12.58 7.80 -10.01
CA ASN A 88 13.76 7.97 -10.84
C ASN A 88 14.58 9.11 -10.22
N GLU A 89 15.38 8.81 -9.20
CA GLU A 89 16.58 9.58 -8.92
C GLU A 89 17.55 9.40 -10.10
N SER A 90 17.29 10.10 -11.19
CA SER A 90 18.20 10.27 -12.31
C SER A 90 18.23 11.74 -12.68
N ASN A 91 19.04 12.51 -11.93
CA ASN A 91 19.95 13.52 -12.46
C ASN A 91 20.53 14.37 -11.32
N ALA A 92 21.68 13.94 -10.80
CA ALA A 92 22.73 14.87 -10.45
C ALA A 92 23.94 14.53 -11.33
N THR A 93 23.88 14.94 -12.60
CA THR A 93 25.10 15.14 -13.39
C THR A 93 25.78 16.35 -12.76
N ASN A 94 26.78 16.11 -11.91
CA ASN A 94 27.68 17.17 -11.51
C ASN A 94 28.65 17.38 -12.67
N GLU A 95 28.54 18.54 -13.31
CA GLU A 95 29.51 19.12 -14.25
C GLU A 95 30.89 19.31 -13.60
#